data_AF-Q8YD87-F1
#
_entry.id   AF-Q8YD87-F1
#
_cell.length_a   1.000
_cell.length_b   1.000
_cell.length_c   1.000
_cell.angle_alpha   90.00
_cell.angle_beta   90.00
_cell.angle_gamma   90.00
#
_symmetry.space_group_name_H-M   'P 1'
#
loop_
_entity.id
_entity.type
_entity.pdbx_description
1 polymer ?
#
loop_
_entity_poly.entity_id
_entity_poly.type
_entity_poly.pdbx_seq_one_letter_code
_entity_poly.pdbx_strand_id
1 'polypeptide(L)'
;MPDADRIAFPRLGVVVDTETTGLNPAQEEIIEIGAVAFRYADDGSIGDVCATFGALQQPSKPIPAEITRITGITDEMVKGRTIPRDELDALIAEADIIIAHNAGFDRPFLERLSIAFANKPWACSVKEIDWTARGFEGTKLGYLIGQSGYFHNGHRAEDDCQALLAVLKGKSGKTTPFAELLKASQRARMRIYAENSPFEMKDHLKARGYRWSDGTDGRPKSWWTEVGEDELEAELEYLRTEIYGWRDADPLIQKLTAMDRYKERGPLRAKK
;
A
#
# COMPACT_ATOMS: atom_id res chain seq x y z
N MET A 1 4.08 -28.14 20.42
CA MET A 1 4.51 -26.96 21.20
C MET A 1 4.33 -25.72 20.32
N PRO A 2 3.20 -24.99 20.42
CA PRO A 2 2.94 -23.80 19.60
C PRO A 2 3.79 -22.57 19.96
N ASP A 3 4.60 -22.65 21.03
CA ASP A 3 5.24 -21.49 21.66
C ASP A 3 6.62 -21.13 21.08
N ALA A 4 7.33 -22.08 20.46
CA ALA A 4 8.70 -21.83 19.97
C ALA A 4 8.73 -20.86 18.78
N ASP A 5 7.76 -20.96 17.87
CA ASP A 5 7.67 -20.08 16.70
C ASP A 5 7.29 -18.65 17.13
N ARG A 6 6.39 -18.49 18.10
CA ARG A 6 6.03 -17.17 18.66
C ARG A 6 7.19 -16.50 19.40
N ILE A 7 8.11 -17.29 19.98
CA ILE A 7 9.32 -16.74 20.62
C ILE A 7 10.32 -16.28 19.56
N ALA A 8 10.52 -17.06 18.50
CA ALA A 8 11.46 -16.72 17.43
C ALA A 8 10.95 -15.59 16.53
N PHE A 9 9.64 -15.56 16.27
CA PHE A 9 8.96 -14.63 15.39
C PHE A 9 7.78 -13.97 16.13
N PRO A 10 8.06 -12.96 16.98
CA PRO A 10 7.06 -12.43 17.90
C PRO A 10 5.98 -11.58 17.22
N ARG A 11 6.23 -11.11 15.99
CA ARG A 11 5.34 -10.19 15.27
C ARG A 11 4.38 -10.93 14.35
N LEU A 12 3.25 -10.31 14.03
CA LEU A 12 2.26 -10.81 13.08
C LEU A 12 2.11 -9.85 11.89
N GLY A 13 2.42 -10.32 10.70
CA GLY A 13 2.16 -9.62 9.45
C GLY A 13 0.91 -10.19 8.80
N VAL A 14 0.14 -9.36 8.09
CA VAL A 14 -1.00 -9.81 7.30
C VAL A 14 -0.86 -9.30 5.88
N VAL A 15 -0.76 -10.21 4.92
CA VAL A 15 -0.92 -9.87 3.51
C VAL A 15 -2.42 -9.81 3.20
N VAL A 16 -2.87 -8.78 2.48
CA VAL A 16 -4.25 -8.63 2.03
C VAL A 16 -4.31 -8.29 0.55
N ASP A 17 -5.42 -8.67 -0.06
CA ASP A 17 -5.75 -8.38 -1.46
C ASP A 17 -7.27 -8.27 -1.60
N THR A 18 -7.73 -7.43 -2.53
CA THR A 18 -9.15 -7.21 -2.80
C THR A 18 -9.46 -7.22 -4.29
N GLU A 19 -10.54 -7.91 -4.64
CA GLU A 19 -11.21 -7.74 -5.93
C GLU A 19 -12.43 -6.85 -5.76
N THR A 20 -12.64 -5.94 -6.70
CA THR A 20 -13.65 -4.87 -6.58
C THR A 20 -14.39 -4.64 -7.89
N THR A 21 -15.55 -3.98 -7.83
CA THR A 21 -16.34 -3.63 -9.03
C THR A 21 -15.71 -2.52 -9.89
N GLY A 22 -14.60 -1.93 -9.46
CA GLY A 22 -13.86 -0.91 -10.21
C GLY A 22 -12.82 -0.20 -9.36
N LEU A 23 -12.21 0.87 -9.90
CA LEU A 23 -11.02 1.46 -9.28
C LEU A 23 -11.26 2.51 -8.19
N ASN A 24 -12.48 3.06 -8.10
CA ASN A 24 -12.78 4.16 -7.20
C ASN A 24 -13.44 3.67 -5.92
N PRO A 25 -12.74 3.65 -4.77
CA PRO A 25 -13.29 3.13 -3.52
C PRO A 25 -14.50 3.92 -3.00
N ALA A 26 -14.75 5.13 -3.51
CA ALA A 26 -15.92 5.94 -3.12
C ALA A 26 -17.20 5.57 -3.89
N GLN A 27 -17.07 4.81 -4.98
CA GLN A 27 -18.16 4.48 -5.90
C GLN A 27 -18.31 2.97 -6.12
N GLU A 28 -17.25 2.22 -5.86
CA GLU A 28 -17.13 0.79 -6.16
C GLU A 28 -17.10 -0.03 -4.87
N GLU A 29 -17.41 -1.32 -4.99
CA GLU A 29 -17.59 -2.23 -3.86
C GLU A 29 -16.60 -3.39 -3.93
N ILE A 30 -16.19 -3.90 -2.76
CA ILE A 30 -15.41 -5.15 -2.65
C ILE A 30 -16.33 -6.33 -3.01
N ILE A 31 -15.83 -7.24 -3.84
CA ILE A 31 -16.50 -8.48 -4.24
C ILE A 31 -15.76 -9.74 -3.78
N GLU A 32 -14.45 -9.64 -3.52
CA GLU A 32 -13.65 -10.67 -2.85
C GLU A 32 -12.58 -10.02 -1.97
N ILE A 33 -12.27 -10.66 -0.84
CA ILE A 33 -11.12 -10.33 0.00
C ILE A 33 -10.34 -11.60 0.32
N GLY A 34 -9.02 -11.48 0.29
CA GLY A 34 -8.07 -12.45 0.80
C GLY A 34 -7.23 -11.84 1.91
N ALA A 35 -6.88 -12.65 2.91
CA ALA A 35 -5.87 -12.30 3.88
C ALA A 35 -5.06 -13.53 4.31
N VAL A 36 -3.74 -13.35 4.47
CA VAL A 36 -2.83 -14.38 4.96
C VAL A 36 -1.99 -13.80 6.09
N ALA A 37 -2.20 -14.31 7.31
CA ALA A 37 -1.44 -13.91 8.47
C ALA A 37 -0.22 -14.81 8.67
N PHE A 38 0.94 -14.21 8.94
CA PHE A 38 2.20 -14.91 9.11
C PHE A 38 3.04 -14.31 10.25
N ARG A 39 3.88 -15.13 10.88
CA ARG A 39 4.84 -14.65 11.88
C ARG A 39 6.08 -14.05 11.24
N TYR A 40 6.66 -13.04 11.88
CA TYR A 40 7.97 -12.53 11.49
C TYR A 40 8.78 -12.01 12.69
N ALA A 41 10.09 -11.84 12.47
CA ALA A 41 11.01 -11.22 13.42
C ALA A 41 11.49 -9.86 12.90
N ASP A 42 12.01 -9.02 13.80
CA ASP A 42 12.40 -7.64 13.49
C ASP A 42 13.55 -7.54 12.46
N ASP A 43 14.29 -8.64 12.22
CA ASP A 43 15.31 -8.73 11.17
C ASP A 43 14.74 -9.01 9.76
N GLY A 44 13.42 -9.17 9.65
CA GLY A 44 12.73 -9.47 8.39
C GLY A 44 12.74 -10.94 8.00
N SER A 45 13.04 -11.84 8.93
CA SER A 45 12.81 -13.28 8.74
C SER A 45 11.32 -13.63 8.92
N ILE A 46 10.81 -14.51 8.04
CA ILE A 46 9.41 -14.96 8.02
C ILE A 46 9.33 -16.37 8.62
N GLY A 47 8.46 -16.52 9.63
CA GLY A 47 8.09 -17.78 10.26
C GLY A 47 6.87 -18.43 9.59
N ASP A 48 6.01 -19.03 10.40
CA ASP A 48 4.86 -19.80 9.91
C ASP A 48 3.66 -18.92 9.53
N VAL A 49 2.86 -19.43 8.57
CA VAL A 49 1.52 -18.92 8.30
C VAL A 49 0.61 -19.34 9.46
N CYS A 50 -0.03 -18.36 10.09
CA CYS A 50 -0.87 -18.54 11.26
C CYS A 50 -2.34 -18.78 10.90
N ALA A 51 -2.83 -18.11 9.87
CA ALA A 51 -4.22 -18.16 9.44
C ALA A 51 -4.37 -17.64 8.01
N THR A 52 -5.38 -18.13 7.31
CA THR A 52 -5.86 -17.55 6.05
C THR A 52 -7.33 -17.19 6.18
N PHE A 53 -7.76 -16.20 5.41
CA PHE A 53 -9.13 -15.75 5.34
C PHE A 53 -9.46 -15.44 3.89
N GLY A 54 -10.61 -15.94 3.43
CA GLY A 54 -11.11 -15.73 2.08
C GLY A 54 -12.62 -15.59 2.11
N ALA A 55 -13.15 -14.52 1.53
CA ALA A 55 -14.59 -14.30 1.50
C ALA A 55 -15.05 -13.51 0.26
N LEU A 56 -16.22 -13.88 -0.24
CA LEU A 56 -16.94 -13.17 -1.29
C LEU A 56 -17.99 -12.22 -0.69
N GLN A 57 -18.29 -11.16 -1.41
CA GLN A 57 -19.33 -10.18 -1.06
C GLN A 57 -20.22 -9.93 -2.27
N GLN A 58 -21.54 -10.03 -2.10
CA GLN A 58 -22.48 -9.54 -3.10
C GLN A 58 -22.43 -8.00 -3.16
N PRO A 59 -22.12 -7.39 -4.32
CA PRO A 59 -22.22 -5.95 -4.49
C PRO A 59 -23.67 -5.49 -4.66
N SER A 60 -23.92 -4.19 -4.51
CA SER A 60 -25.25 -3.59 -4.68
C SER A 60 -25.71 -3.47 -6.14
N LYS A 61 -24.76 -3.54 -7.09
CA LYS A 61 -24.98 -3.47 -8.54
C LYS A 61 -24.34 -4.66 -9.23
N PRO A 62 -24.82 -5.05 -10.44
CA PRO A 62 -24.19 -6.10 -11.22
C PRO A 62 -22.71 -5.83 -11.47
N ILE A 63 -21.89 -6.89 -11.41
CA ILE A 63 -20.45 -6.80 -11.67
C ILE A 63 -20.24 -6.43 -13.16
N PRO A 64 -19.47 -5.37 -13.49
CA PRO A 64 -19.19 -5.03 -14.88
C PRO A 64 -18.48 -6.17 -15.62
N ALA A 65 -18.85 -6.40 -16.88
CA ALA A 65 -18.29 -7.50 -17.68
C ALA A 65 -16.76 -7.43 -17.84
N GLU A 66 -16.16 -6.24 -17.78
CA GLU A 66 -14.71 -6.10 -17.76
C GLU A 66 -14.08 -6.60 -16.46
N ILE A 67 -14.72 -6.37 -15.32
CA ILE A 67 -14.27 -6.86 -14.02
C ILE A 67 -14.39 -8.37 -13.95
N THR A 68 -15.50 -8.95 -14.42
CA THR A 68 -15.62 -10.41 -14.53
C THR A 68 -14.55 -11.00 -15.45
N ARG A 69 -14.13 -10.30 -16.51
CA ARG A 69 -13.06 -10.78 -17.40
C ARG A 69 -11.68 -10.77 -16.72
N ILE A 70 -11.43 -9.79 -15.87
CA ILE A 70 -10.17 -9.66 -15.13
C ILE A 70 -10.15 -10.67 -13.97
N THR A 71 -11.20 -10.66 -13.16
CA THR A 71 -11.26 -11.36 -11.87
C THR A 71 -11.78 -12.79 -11.97
N GLY A 72 -12.52 -13.11 -13.04
CA GLY A 72 -13.27 -14.35 -13.15
C GLY A 72 -14.51 -14.41 -12.25
N ILE A 73 -14.78 -13.39 -11.42
CA ILE A 73 -15.90 -13.37 -10.48
C ILE A 73 -17.18 -12.94 -11.20
N THR A 74 -18.23 -13.77 -11.08
CA THR A 74 -19.56 -13.49 -11.65
C THR A 74 -20.59 -13.14 -10.58
N ASP A 75 -21.69 -12.50 -10.99
CA ASP A 75 -22.82 -12.18 -10.10
C ASP A 75 -23.38 -13.44 -9.41
N GLU A 76 -23.36 -14.59 -10.08
CA GLU A 76 -23.79 -15.87 -9.51
C GLU A 76 -22.89 -16.36 -8.38
N MET A 77 -21.57 -16.15 -8.49
CA MET A 77 -20.60 -16.57 -7.45
C MET A 77 -20.81 -15.80 -6.15
N VAL A 78 -21.09 -14.50 -6.26
CA VAL A 78 -21.24 -13.59 -5.11
C VAL A 78 -22.65 -13.55 -4.55
N LYS A 79 -23.65 -14.09 -5.27
CA LYS A 79 -25.07 -14.03 -4.86
C LYS A 79 -25.29 -14.58 -3.45
N GLY A 80 -25.82 -13.73 -2.56
CA GLY A 80 -26.12 -14.05 -1.16
C GLY A 80 -24.88 -14.15 -0.26
N ARG A 81 -23.68 -13.83 -0.75
CA ARG A 81 -22.44 -13.86 0.03
C ARG A 81 -22.24 -12.55 0.78
N THR A 82 -21.70 -12.66 1.98
CA THR A 82 -21.34 -11.53 2.84
C THR A 82 -20.01 -11.85 3.51
N ILE A 83 -19.12 -10.85 3.58
CA ILE A 83 -17.86 -10.98 4.31
C ILE A 83 -18.14 -11.08 5.81
N PRO A 84 -17.68 -12.14 6.51
CA PRO A 84 -17.80 -12.25 7.96
C PRO A 84 -16.83 -11.28 8.65
N ARG A 85 -17.29 -10.04 8.90
CA ARG A 85 -16.45 -8.94 9.40
C ARG A 85 -15.85 -9.21 10.77
N ASP A 86 -16.55 -9.86 11.69
CA ASP A 86 -16.03 -10.14 13.04
C ASP A 86 -14.78 -11.04 13.01
N GLU A 87 -14.75 -12.01 12.10
CA GLU A 87 -13.60 -12.91 11.91
C GLU A 87 -12.43 -12.15 11.26
N LEU A 88 -12.70 -11.36 10.23
CA LEU A 88 -11.71 -10.52 9.58
C LEU A 88 -11.09 -9.51 10.57
N ASP A 89 -11.93 -8.83 11.35
CA ASP A 89 -11.50 -7.82 12.31
C ASP A 89 -10.64 -8.44 13.41
N ALA A 90 -10.98 -9.64 13.89
CA ALA A 90 -10.17 -10.37 14.85
C ALA A 90 -8.78 -10.72 14.29
N LEU A 91 -8.70 -11.14 13.02
CA LEU A 91 -7.43 -11.42 12.35
C LEU A 91 -6.57 -10.15 12.22
N ILE A 92 -7.18 -9.03 11.82
CA ILE A 92 -6.49 -7.75 11.61
C ILE A 92 -6.09 -7.08 12.93
N ALA A 93 -6.88 -7.25 13.99
CA ALA A 93 -6.61 -6.67 15.30
C ALA A 93 -5.24 -7.07 15.86
N GLU A 94 -4.76 -8.28 15.57
CA GLU A 94 -3.46 -8.79 16.02
C GLU A 94 -2.30 -8.39 15.10
N ALA A 95 -2.57 -7.82 13.92
CA ALA A 95 -1.53 -7.49 12.94
C ALA A 95 -0.63 -6.33 13.43
N ASP A 96 0.68 -6.55 13.44
CA ASP A 96 1.70 -5.52 13.61
C ASP A 96 1.94 -4.74 12.31
N ILE A 97 1.65 -5.33 11.14
CA ILE A 97 1.74 -4.68 9.82
C ILE A 97 0.81 -5.33 8.81
N ILE A 98 0.18 -4.52 7.96
CA ILE A 98 -0.62 -4.96 6.81
C ILE A 98 0.16 -4.72 5.52
N ILE A 99 0.13 -5.67 4.60
CA ILE A 99 0.90 -5.64 3.37
C ILE A 99 -0.04 -5.90 2.20
N ALA A 100 0.06 -5.08 1.15
CA ALA A 100 -0.67 -5.33 -0.10
C ALA A 100 0.22 -5.08 -1.31
N HIS A 101 -0.10 -5.75 -2.43
CA HIS A 101 0.55 -5.55 -3.70
C HIS A 101 -0.07 -4.36 -4.45
N ASN A 102 0.27 -3.16 -3.96
CA ASN A 102 -0.33 -1.85 -4.27
C ASN A 102 -1.28 -1.35 -3.17
N ALA A 103 -0.79 -1.24 -1.93
CA ALA A 103 -1.58 -0.78 -0.78
C ALA A 103 -2.33 0.55 -0.95
N GLY A 104 -1.94 1.42 -1.90
CA GLY A 104 -2.71 2.62 -2.23
C GLY A 104 -4.07 2.35 -2.88
N PHE A 105 -4.30 1.11 -3.33
CA PHE A 105 -5.57 0.62 -3.87
C PHE A 105 -6.40 -0.09 -2.79
N ASP A 106 -5.86 -1.15 -2.17
CA ASP A 106 -6.61 -1.99 -1.22
C ASP A 106 -7.01 -1.25 0.06
N ARG A 107 -6.10 -0.43 0.61
CA ARG A 107 -6.31 0.20 1.91
C ARG A 107 -7.57 1.08 1.95
N PRO A 108 -7.82 2.01 1.00
CA PRO A 108 -9.06 2.78 0.98
C PRO A 108 -10.35 1.94 0.98
N PHE A 109 -10.37 0.80 0.26
CA PHE A 109 -11.51 -0.11 0.26
C PHE A 109 -11.67 -0.78 1.63
N LEU A 110 -10.58 -1.27 2.21
CA LEU A 110 -10.59 -1.99 3.47
C LEU A 110 -10.87 -1.10 4.69
N GLU A 111 -10.41 0.16 4.69
CA GLU A 111 -10.78 1.15 5.71
C GLU A 111 -12.28 1.50 5.68
N ARG A 112 -12.91 1.47 4.50
CA ARG A 112 -14.38 1.61 4.36
C ARG A 112 -15.14 0.36 4.80
N LEU A 113 -14.55 -0.83 4.60
CA LEU A 113 -15.13 -2.09 5.05
C LEU A 113 -15.10 -2.21 6.58
N SER A 114 -13.98 -1.87 7.21
CA SER A 114 -13.81 -1.94 8.66
C SER A 114 -12.77 -0.96 9.20
N ILE A 115 -13.07 -0.40 10.38
CA ILE A 115 -12.17 0.49 11.11
C ILE A 115 -10.90 -0.24 11.60
N ALA A 116 -10.93 -1.58 11.68
CA ALA A 116 -9.77 -2.38 12.10
C ALA A 116 -8.53 -2.11 11.23
N PHE A 117 -8.73 -1.79 9.95
CA PHE A 117 -7.66 -1.47 8.99
C PHE A 117 -7.07 -0.06 9.14
N ALA A 118 -7.83 0.89 9.70
CA ALA A 118 -7.47 2.30 9.72
C ALA A 118 -6.33 2.63 10.69
N ASN A 119 -6.25 1.86 11.79
CA ASN A 119 -5.28 2.07 12.87
C ASN A 119 -4.11 1.08 12.78
N LYS A 120 -3.74 0.67 11.58
CA LYS A 120 -2.64 -0.26 11.32
C LYS A 120 -1.56 0.39 10.45
N PRO A 121 -0.28 0.03 10.63
CA PRO A 121 0.74 0.42 9.69
C PRO A 121 0.60 -0.44 8.43
N TRP A 122 0.75 0.21 7.28
CA TRP A 122 0.64 -0.43 5.97
C TRP A 122 1.97 -0.36 5.23
N ALA A 123 2.28 -1.44 4.52
CA ALA A 123 3.38 -1.52 3.58
C ALA A 123 2.89 -1.92 2.18
N CYS A 124 3.66 -1.51 1.17
CA CYS A 124 3.33 -1.72 -0.23
C CYS A 124 4.49 -2.37 -0.96
N SER A 125 4.31 -3.61 -1.39
CA SER A 125 5.37 -4.34 -2.10
C SER A 125 5.76 -3.69 -3.42
N VAL A 126 4.87 -2.93 -4.08
CA VAL A 126 5.19 -2.19 -5.31
C VAL A 126 6.07 -0.96 -5.06
N LYS A 127 5.94 -0.32 -3.88
CA LYS A 127 6.56 1.00 -3.61
C LYS A 127 7.72 0.95 -2.63
N GLU A 128 7.85 -0.13 -1.87
CA GLU A 128 8.82 -0.24 -0.78
C GLU A 128 9.86 -1.35 -1.03
N ILE A 129 9.82 -1.95 -2.21
CA ILE A 129 10.79 -2.94 -2.67
C ILE A 129 11.33 -2.46 -4.01
N ASP A 130 12.66 -2.33 -4.11
CA ASP A 130 13.33 -2.15 -5.39
C ASP A 130 13.44 -3.50 -6.10
N TRP A 131 12.40 -3.82 -6.88
CA TRP A 131 12.32 -5.05 -7.66
C TRP A 131 13.39 -5.09 -8.77
N THR A 132 13.71 -3.95 -9.38
CA THR A 132 14.73 -3.86 -10.43
C THR A 132 16.12 -4.15 -9.88
N ALA A 133 16.48 -3.58 -8.73
CA ALA A 133 17.75 -3.89 -8.05
C ALA A 133 17.85 -5.35 -7.60
N ARG A 134 16.71 -6.04 -7.47
CA ARG A 134 16.60 -7.49 -7.22
C ARG A 134 16.63 -8.36 -8.47
N GLY A 135 16.70 -7.77 -9.66
CA GLY A 135 16.75 -8.49 -10.93
C GLY A 135 15.38 -8.85 -11.52
N PHE A 136 14.29 -8.26 -11.03
CA PHE A 136 12.97 -8.43 -11.64
C PHE A 136 12.77 -7.42 -12.77
N GLU A 137 12.03 -7.84 -13.81
CA GLU A 137 11.81 -7.03 -15.02
C GLU A 137 10.52 -6.18 -14.95
N GLY A 138 9.68 -6.44 -13.96
CA GLY A 138 8.44 -5.72 -13.76
C GLY A 138 7.92 -5.88 -12.34
N THR A 139 6.96 -5.02 -11.98
CA THR A 139 6.39 -4.99 -10.63
C THR A 139 4.98 -5.55 -10.55
N LYS A 140 4.41 -6.09 -11.65
CA LYS A 140 3.10 -6.73 -11.58
C LYS A 140 3.24 -8.07 -10.86
N LEU A 141 2.30 -8.40 -9.98
CA LEU A 141 2.36 -9.62 -9.17
C LEU A 141 2.61 -10.88 -10.01
N GLY A 142 1.88 -11.06 -11.12
CA GLY A 142 2.09 -12.19 -12.03
C GLY A 142 3.51 -12.29 -12.61
N TYR A 143 4.18 -11.16 -12.88
CA TYR A 143 5.60 -11.17 -13.30
C TYR A 143 6.53 -11.57 -12.16
N LEU A 144 6.29 -11.04 -10.96
CA LEU A 144 7.10 -11.37 -9.78
C LEU A 144 6.99 -12.86 -9.44
N ILE A 145 5.77 -13.41 -9.48
CA ILE A 145 5.49 -14.84 -9.26
C ILE A 145 6.20 -15.68 -10.31
N GLY A 146 6.00 -15.36 -11.60
CA GLY A 146 6.58 -16.10 -12.71
C GLY A 146 8.11 -16.11 -12.69
N GLN A 147 8.74 -14.94 -12.44
CA GLN A 147 10.20 -14.84 -12.31
C GLN A 147 10.73 -15.54 -11.04
N SER A 148 9.90 -15.73 -10.02
CA SER A 148 10.24 -16.52 -8.83
C SER A 148 10.03 -18.03 -9.01
N GLY A 149 9.59 -18.48 -10.19
CA GLY A 149 9.41 -19.90 -10.52
C GLY A 149 8.10 -20.51 -10.01
N TYR A 150 7.14 -19.69 -9.61
CA TYR A 150 5.82 -20.14 -9.17
C TYR A 150 4.80 -20.05 -10.30
N PHE A 151 3.79 -20.93 -10.26
CA PHE A 151 2.61 -20.85 -11.11
C PHE A 151 1.43 -20.40 -10.27
N HIS A 152 0.67 -19.46 -10.81
CA HIS A 152 -0.46 -18.85 -10.13
C HIS A 152 -1.60 -18.64 -11.11
N ASN A 153 -2.81 -18.99 -10.68
CA ASN A 153 -4.02 -18.67 -11.42
C ASN A 153 -4.50 -17.33 -10.85
N GLY A 154 -4.14 -16.23 -11.52
CA GLY A 154 -4.34 -14.87 -11.02
C GLY A 154 -5.79 -14.53 -10.67
N HIS A 155 -5.96 -13.50 -9.85
CA HIS A 155 -7.22 -12.82 -9.54
C HIS A 155 -8.18 -13.60 -8.63
N ARG A 156 -7.61 -14.34 -7.69
CA ARG A 156 -8.32 -14.84 -6.52
C ARG A 156 -7.60 -14.29 -5.31
N ALA A 157 -8.30 -13.49 -4.52
CA ALA A 157 -7.64 -12.62 -3.55
C ALA A 157 -6.82 -13.40 -2.50
N GLU A 158 -7.30 -14.56 -2.02
CA GLU A 158 -6.53 -15.40 -1.08
C GLU A 158 -5.28 -15.99 -1.76
N ASP A 159 -5.41 -16.46 -2.99
CA ASP A 159 -4.30 -17.06 -3.73
C ASP A 159 -3.23 -15.99 -4.05
N ASP A 160 -3.64 -14.77 -4.42
CA ASP A 160 -2.75 -13.62 -4.63
C ASP A 160 -2.00 -13.23 -3.35
N CYS A 161 -2.65 -13.30 -2.18
CA CYS A 161 -1.98 -13.10 -0.89
C CYS A 161 -0.89 -14.15 -0.62
N GLN A 162 -1.21 -15.44 -0.84
CA GLN A 162 -0.26 -16.52 -0.65
C GLN A 162 0.92 -16.40 -1.62
N ALA A 163 0.64 -16.07 -2.88
CA ALA A 163 1.67 -15.91 -3.91
C ALA A 163 2.57 -14.71 -3.61
N LEU A 164 2.02 -13.58 -3.16
CA LEU A 164 2.82 -12.45 -2.71
C LEU A 164 3.71 -12.84 -1.51
N LEU A 165 3.16 -13.54 -0.52
CA LEU A 165 3.95 -13.99 0.64
C LEU A 165 5.10 -14.92 0.22
N ALA A 166 4.87 -15.81 -0.75
CA ALA A 166 5.92 -16.67 -1.30
C ALA A 166 7.04 -15.85 -1.95
N VAL A 167 6.70 -14.85 -2.77
CA VAL A 167 7.69 -13.92 -3.37
C VAL A 167 8.45 -13.16 -2.28
N LEU A 168 7.76 -12.66 -1.25
CA LEU A 168 8.34 -11.91 -0.14
C LEU A 168 9.32 -12.75 0.71
N LYS A 169 9.07 -14.07 0.82
CA LYS A 169 9.95 -15.04 1.49
C LYS A 169 11.15 -15.46 0.64
N GLY A 170 11.06 -15.33 -0.68
CA GLY A 170 12.11 -15.70 -1.62
C GLY A 170 13.42 -14.95 -1.37
N LYS A 171 14.57 -15.61 -1.59
CA LYS A 171 15.88 -14.95 -1.55
C LYS A 171 16.17 -14.30 -2.91
N SER A 172 16.20 -12.97 -2.95
CA SER A 172 16.66 -12.19 -4.11
C SER A 172 17.62 -11.10 -3.65
N GLY A 173 18.91 -11.33 -3.89
CA GLY A 173 19.99 -10.47 -3.41
C GLY A 173 20.48 -10.82 -2.00
N LYS A 174 20.92 -9.81 -1.24
CA LYS A 174 21.54 -9.98 0.09
C LYS A 174 20.54 -10.23 1.22
N THR A 175 19.31 -9.75 1.07
CA THR A 175 18.21 -9.89 2.02
C THR A 175 16.95 -10.38 1.30
N THR A 176 15.93 -10.81 2.03
CA THR A 176 14.62 -11.08 1.43
C THR A 176 13.95 -9.77 0.97
N PRO A 177 13.02 -9.81 0.01
CA PRO A 177 12.14 -8.68 -0.30
C PRO A 177 11.35 -8.20 0.93
N PHE A 178 10.89 -9.12 1.78
CA PHE A 178 10.20 -8.75 3.01
C PHE A 178 11.07 -7.93 3.97
N ALA A 179 12.34 -8.30 4.18
CA ALA A 179 13.22 -7.56 5.06
C ALA A 179 13.47 -6.11 4.57
N GLU A 180 13.55 -5.91 3.25
CA GLU A 180 13.61 -4.54 2.71
C GLU A 180 12.31 -3.78 2.89
N LEU A 181 11.18 -4.41 2.58
CA LEU A 181 9.86 -3.82 2.76
C LEU A 181 9.63 -3.40 4.22
N LEU A 182 9.99 -4.26 5.18
CA LEU A 182 9.88 -3.97 6.61
C LEU A 182 10.77 -2.78 7.01
N LYS A 183 12.00 -2.72 6.51
CA LYS A 183 12.91 -1.59 6.77
C LYS A 183 12.38 -0.29 6.14
N ALA A 184 11.84 -0.36 4.93
CA ALA A 184 11.31 0.79 4.21
C ALA A 184 10.01 1.32 4.84
N SER A 185 9.15 0.45 5.35
CA SER A 185 7.90 0.84 6.02
C SER A 185 8.13 1.58 7.35
N GLN A 186 9.22 1.25 8.06
CA GLN A 186 9.63 1.91 9.30
C GLN A 186 10.13 3.36 9.10
N ARG A 187 10.62 3.71 7.91
CA ARG A 187 11.14 5.06 7.61
C ARG A 187 10.02 6.02 7.33
N ALA A 188 10.01 7.21 7.93
CA ALA A 188 9.06 8.26 7.56
C ALA A 188 9.41 8.89 6.18
N ARG A 189 8.39 9.43 5.51
CA ARG A 189 8.54 10.24 4.30
C ARG A 189 8.05 11.65 4.56
N MET A 190 8.70 12.64 3.97
CA MET A 190 8.33 14.04 4.10
C MET A 190 7.69 14.48 2.80
N ARG A 191 6.38 14.73 2.82
CA ARG A 191 5.68 15.32 1.69
C ARG A 191 5.76 16.83 1.80
N ILE A 192 6.32 17.47 0.78
CA ILE A 192 6.56 18.91 0.75
C ILE A 192 5.65 19.50 -0.33
N TYR A 193 4.93 20.57 0.00
CA TYR A 193 4.09 21.33 -0.92
C TYR A 193 4.76 22.67 -1.22
N ALA A 194 5.15 22.85 -2.48
CA ALA A 194 5.65 24.11 -2.99
C ALA A 194 4.49 25.09 -3.26
N GLU A 195 3.79 25.49 -2.20
CA GLU A 195 2.68 26.44 -2.28
C GLU A 195 3.17 27.79 -2.80
N ASN A 196 2.37 28.44 -3.65
CA ASN A 196 2.68 29.74 -4.26
C ASN A 196 4.02 29.79 -5.02
N SER A 197 4.57 28.65 -5.46
CA SER A 197 5.75 28.63 -6.33
C SER A 197 5.49 29.44 -7.61
N PRO A 198 6.44 30.24 -8.10
CA PRO A 198 6.28 31.00 -9.34
C PRO A 198 5.93 30.10 -10.53
N PHE A 199 5.06 30.57 -11.43
CA PHE A 199 4.52 29.75 -12.52
C PHE A 199 5.60 29.29 -13.52
N GLU A 200 6.58 30.14 -13.77
CA GLU A 200 7.76 29.88 -14.60
C GLU A 200 8.63 28.73 -14.07
N MET A 201 8.55 28.42 -12.77
CA MET A 201 9.33 27.35 -12.14
C MET A 201 8.69 25.96 -12.30
N LYS A 202 7.54 25.85 -12.98
CA LYS A 202 6.84 24.58 -13.22
C LYS A 202 7.75 23.51 -13.85
N ASP A 203 8.59 23.89 -14.80
CA ASP A 203 9.41 22.94 -15.55
C ASP A 203 10.61 22.48 -14.71
N HIS A 204 11.15 23.36 -13.85
CA HIS A 204 12.16 23.02 -12.86
C HIS A 204 11.62 22.02 -11.82
N LEU A 205 10.45 22.31 -11.25
CA LEU A 205 9.77 21.44 -10.30
C LEU A 205 9.44 20.08 -10.91
N LYS A 206 8.89 20.07 -12.13
CA LYS A 206 8.58 18.84 -12.87
C LYS A 206 9.83 18.01 -13.17
N ALA A 207 10.93 18.66 -13.59
CA ALA A 207 12.21 17.99 -13.85
C ALA A 207 12.80 17.36 -12.58
N ARG A 208 12.55 17.97 -11.41
CA ARG A 208 12.93 17.44 -10.10
C ARG A 208 11.94 16.41 -9.53
N GLY A 209 10.91 16.04 -10.30
CA GLY A 209 9.97 14.98 -9.92
C GLY A 209 8.77 15.43 -9.09
N TYR A 210 8.56 16.74 -8.91
CA TYR A 210 7.34 17.25 -8.30
C TYR A 210 6.13 16.90 -9.17
N ARG A 211 5.00 16.73 -8.50
CA ARG A 211 3.70 16.42 -9.11
C ARG A 211 2.74 17.55 -8.83
N TRP A 212 1.90 17.88 -9.82
CA TRP A 212 0.85 18.87 -9.63
C TRP A 212 -0.33 18.27 -8.85
N SER A 213 -0.82 19.02 -7.86
CA SER A 213 -2.09 18.81 -7.18
C SER A 213 -3.04 19.93 -7.60
N ASP A 214 -4.21 19.59 -8.13
CA ASP A 214 -5.21 20.58 -8.55
C ASP A 214 -6.11 21.07 -7.40
N GLY A 215 -6.01 20.40 -6.24
CA GLY A 215 -6.75 20.69 -5.01
C GLY A 215 -8.17 20.14 -4.95
N THR A 216 -8.60 19.34 -5.93
CA THR A 216 -9.94 18.75 -5.96
C THR A 216 -10.18 17.72 -4.85
N ASP A 217 -9.12 17.10 -4.34
CA ASP A 217 -9.14 16.12 -3.25
C ASP A 217 -8.87 16.74 -1.86
N GLY A 218 -8.97 18.06 -1.75
CA GLY A 218 -8.77 18.81 -0.50
C GLY A 218 -7.32 19.12 -0.16
N ARG A 219 -6.34 18.63 -0.93
CA ARG A 219 -4.93 19.01 -0.77
C ARG A 219 -4.66 20.41 -1.33
N PRO A 220 -3.55 21.06 -0.96
CA PRO A 220 -3.18 22.34 -1.55
C PRO A 220 -3.06 22.24 -3.07
N LYS A 221 -3.58 23.26 -3.77
CA LYS A 221 -3.39 23.43 -5.22
C LYS A 221 -1.96 23.92 -5.48
N SER A 222 -1.03 22.99 -5.62
CA SER A 222 0.41 23.28 -5.66
C SER A 222 1.20 22.09 -6.23
N TRP A 223 2.48 22.33 -6.53
CA TRP A 223 3.44 21.27 -6.78
C TRP A 223 3.83 20.59 -5.46
N TRP A 224 3.98 19.27 -5.47
CA TRP A 224 4.44 18.53 -4.29
C TRP A 224 5.41 17.41 -4.64
N THR A 225 6.27 17.06 -3.68
CA THR A 225 7.17 15.90 -3.76
C THR A 225 7.17 15.12 -2.44
N GLU A 226 7.72 13.91 -2.45
CA GLU A 226 7.97 13.11 -1.26
C GLU A 226 9.45 12.72 -1.24
N VAL A 227 10.12 13.00 -0.13
CA VAL A 227 11.54 12.68 0.09
C VAL A 227 11.73 11.93 1.41
N GLY A 228 12.91 11.32 1.60
CA GLY A 228 13.30 10.78 2.90
C GLY A 228 13.41 11.87 3.98
N GLU A 229 13.29 11.50 5.25
CA GLU A 229 13.53 12.44 6.36
C GLU A 229 14.96 12.98 6.35
N ASP A 230 15.92 12.17 5.90
CA ASP A 230 17.33 12.52 5.69
C ASP A 230 17.58 13.48 4.51
N GLU A 231 16.65 13.57 3.56
CA GLU A 231 16.76 14.43 2.38
C GLU A 231 15.97 15.74 2.52
N LEU A 232 15.18 15.89 3.60
CA LEU A 232 14.28 17.02 3.79
C LEU A 232 15.00 18.37 3.72
N GLU A 233 16.09 18.53 4.45
CA GLU A 233 16.79 19.82 4.53
C GLU A 233 17.37 20.23 3.17
N ALA A 234 17.92 19.28 2.42
CA ALA A 234 18.45 19.53 1.08
C ALA A 234 17.33 19.96 0.11
N GLU A 235 16.13 19.38 0.24
CA GLU A 235 14.99 19.75 -0.60
C GLU A 235 14.39 21.12 -0.22
N LEU A 236 14.37 21.45 1.07
CA LEU A 236 13.96 22.77 1.53
C LEU A 236 14.94 23.86 1.06
N GLU A 237 16.24 23.60 1.11
CA GLU A 237 17.25 24.52 0.58
C GLU A 237 17.03 24.75 -0.93
N TYR A 238 16.84 23.68 -1.71
CA TYR A 238 16.52 23.79 -3.15
C TYR A 238 15.29 24.67 -3.40
N LEU A 239 14.20 24.45 -2.67
CA LEU A 239 13.00 25.26 -2.81
C LEU A 239 13.28 26.74 -2.49
N ARG A 240 14.00 27.02 -1.40
CA ARG A 240 14.33 28.39 -0.97
C ARG A 240 15.23 29.12 -1.97
N THR A 241 16.25 28.46 -2.50
CA THR A 241 17.24 29.09 -3.40
C THR A 241 16.78 29.13 -4.85
N GLU A 242 16.34 27.99 -5.40
CA GLU A 242 16.10 27.84 -6.84
C GLU A 242 14.67 28.13 -7.26
N ILE A 243 13.69 27.88 -6.37
CA ILE A 243 12.26 28.00 -6.73
C ILE A 243 11.67 29.31 -6.23
N TYR A 244 11.86 29.64 -4.96
CA TYR A 244 11.28 30.85 -4.38
C TYR A 244 12.20 32.07 -4.48
N GLY A 245 13.52 31.87 -4.50
CA GLY A 245 14.49 32.96 -4.53
C GLY A 245 14.57 33.76 -3.22
N TRP A 246 14.05 33.24 -2.11
CA TRP A 246 14.15 33.86 -0.78
C TRP A 246 14.40 32.79 0.30
N ARG A 247 15.26 33.10 1.28
CA ARG A 247 15.71 32.08 2.25
C ARG A 247 14.67 31.75 3.32
N ASP A 248 13.73 32.66 3.57
CA ASP A 248 12.72 32.50 4.62
C ASP A 248 11.45 31.80 4.12
N ALA A 249 11.49 31.15 2.94
CA ALA A 249 10.37 30.32 2.50
C ALA A 249 10.13 29.17 3.50
N ASP A 250 8.87 28.99 3.88
CA ASP A 250 8.43 27.90 4.76
C ASP A 250 7.35 27.06 4.07
N PRO A 251 7.74 26.14 3.16
CA PRO A 251 6.80 25.27 2.46
C PRO A 251 6.04 24.39 3.44
N LEU A 252 4.78 24.05 3.12
CA LEU A 252 4.01 23.12 3.94
C LEU A 252 4.60 21.72 3.85
N ILE A 253 4.89 21.12 5.01
CA ILE A 253 5.47 19.78 5.13
C ILE A 253 4.50 18.87 5.89
N GLN A 254 4.32 17.65 5.39
CA GLN A 254 3.57 16.59 6.05
C GLN A 254 4.48 15.37 6.27
N LYS A 255 4.62 14.93 7.53
CA LYS A 255 5.30 13.67 7.86
C LYS A 255 4.35 12.49 7.63
N LEU A 256 4.78 11.52 6.83
CA LEU A 256 4.01 10.33 6.46
C LEU A 256 4.71 9.06 6.95
N THR A 257 4.10 8.38 7.92
CA THR A 257 4.55 7.08 8.41
C THR A 257 3.84 5.94 7.68
N ALA A 258 4.13 4.68 8.01
CA ALA A 258 3.32 3.53 7.56
C ALA A 258 1.83 3.66 7.95
N MET A 259 1.52 4.42 9.01
CA MET A 259 0.15 4.69 9.43
C MET A 259 -0.63 5.54 8.44
N ASP A 260 0.04 6.36 7.61
CA ASP A 260 -0.63 7.43 6.86
C ASP A 260 -0.38 7.39 5.36
N ARG A 261 0.78 6.88 4.92
CA ARG A 261 1.23 7.05 3.52
C ARG A 261 0.33 6.44 2.45
N TYR A 262 -0.49 5.45 2.82
CA TYR A 262 -1.42 4.76 1.92
C TYR A 262 -2.90 5.06 2.20
N LYS A 263 -3.21 5.94 3.17
CA LYS A 263 -4.60 6.37 3.44
C LYS A 263 -5.20 7.05 2.20
N GLU A 264 -6.53 7.02 2.12
CA GLU A 264 -7.26 7.87 1.18
C GLU A 264 -6.84 9.33 1.38
N ARG A 265 -6.64 10.04 0.27
CA ARG A 265 -6.13 11.41 0.28
C ARG A 265 -7.24 12.33 0.80
N GLY A 266 -6.95 13.06 1.88
CA GLY A 266 -7.88 14.02 2.48
C GLY A 266 -7.25 15.39 2.70
N PRO A 267 -8.05 16.40 3.07
CA PRO A 267 -7.58 17.75 3.27
C PRO A 267 -6.57 17.85 4.42
N LEU A 268 -5.49 18.60 4.20
CA LEU A 268 -4.44 18.82 5.21
C LEU A 268 -4.84 19.82 6.31
N ARG A 269 -5.89 20.60 6.07
CA ARG A 269 -6.46 21.55 7.03
C ARG A 269 -7.96 21.30 7.11
N ALA A 270 -8.51 21.27 8.33
CA ALA A 270 -9.95 21.38 8.50
C ALA A 270 -10.41 22.70 7.86
N LYS A 271 -11.52 22.68 7.11
CA LYS A 271 -12.18 23.92 6.68
C LYS A 271 -12.54 24.69 7.96
N LYS A 272 -11.90 25.85 8.16
CA LYS A 272 -12.35 26.81 9.19
C LYS A 272 -13.71 27.35 8.81
#